data_AF-A0AA88GHV1-F1
#
_entry.id   AF-A0AA88GHV1-F1
#
_cell.length_a   1.000
_cell.length_b   1.000
_cell.length_c   1.000
_cell.angle_alpha   90.00
_cell.angle_beta   90.00
_cell.angle_gamma   90.00
#
_symmetry.space_group_name_H-M   'P 1'
#
loop_
_entity.id
_entity.type
_entity.pdbx_description
1 polymer ?
#
loop_
_entity_poly.entity_id
_entity_poly.type
_entity_poly.pdbx_seq_one_letter_code
_entity_poly.pdbx_strand_id
1 'polypeptide(L)'
;MQADLHILTVDEYQCSFVSGNSKKRPNIAALEAALKISKTLENCLLNERVRVCIGVSSGKTHVGNLGNHQLRVHSIVGPLISNAKKLSALCQIINGCSILADANTLSMGDAKQAFVVRPVERLVVENDAFHGIVSSVYHVIKENNVEKDEWMYELEQQKANGRFKDFESAFSIFEQSSITDDVALEKIHESQKILQNHLEKYPEDTFTTNRILKVLETICDRSKREGRVSHALSSYRTVVKKSFEGVTNMSNLVEIDSASFE
;
A
#
# COMPACT_ATOMS: atom_id res chain seq x y z
N MET A 1 8.35 -8.16 21.47
CA MET A 1 8.75 -8.85 20.22
C MET A 1 10.07 -8.25 19.82
N GLN A 2 11.05 -9.08 19.48
CA GLN A 2 12.37 -8.64 19.01
C GLN A 2 12.32 -8.46 17.49
N ALA A 3 13.02 -7.45 16.98
CA ALA A 3 13.14 -7.16 15.55
C ALA A 3 14.61 -7.13 15.17
N ASP A 4 14.94 -7.64 13.99
CA ASP A 4 16.29 -7.60 13.44
C ASP A 4 16.40 -6.41 12.49
N LEU A 5 17.41 -5.55 12.71
CA LEU A 5 17.72 -4.40 11.87
C LEU A 5 18.93 -4.71 11.00
N HIS A 6 18.76 -4.61 9.69
CA HIS A 6 19.85 -4.66 8.72
C HIS A 6 19.99 -3.29 8.05
N ILE A 7 21.21 -2.75 8.08
CA ILE A 7 21.57 -1.52 7.37
C ILE A 7 22.08 -1.94 5.99
N LEU A 8 21.33 -1.64 4.93
CA LEU A 8 21.68 -2.03 3.56
C LEU A 8 22.55 -0.97 2.90
N THR A 9 22.17 0.30 3.04
CA THR A 9 22.91 1.47 2.56
C THR A 9 22.80 2.61 3.57
N VAL A 10 23.32 3.79 3.22
CA VAL A 10 23.22 5.00 4.05
C VAL A 10 21.75 5.47 4.20
N ASP A 11 20.89 5.13 3.24
CA ASP A 11 19.50 5.56 3.10
C ASP A 11 18.48 4.42 3.09
N GLU A 12 18.92 3.15 3.07
CA GLU A 12 18.06 1.97 3.03
C GLU A 12 18.27 1.08 4.27
N TYR A 13 17.20 0.92 5.05
CA TYR A 13 17.16 0.12 6.27
C TYR A 13 16.08 -0.96 6.15
N GLN A 14 16.40 -2.17 6.60
CA GLN A 14 15.47 -3.29 6.64
C GLN A 14 15.21 -3.71 8.08
N CYS A 15 13.97 -3.61 8.53
CA CYS A 15 13.51 -4.15 9.81
C CYS A 15 12.71 -5.43 9.58
N SER A 16 13.09 -6.51 10.27
CA SER A 16 12.45 -7.81 10.12
C SER A 16 11.82 -8.27 11.43
N PHE A 17 10.57 -8.70 11.36
CA PHE A 17 9.79 -9.18 12.50
C PHE A 17 9.42 -10.64 12.25
N VAL A 18 10.06 -11.55 12.97
CA VAL A 18 9.82 -12.99 12.83
C VAL A 18 8.90 -13.47 13.94
N SER A 19 7.95 -14.33 13.59
CA SER A 19 7.02 -14.93 14.56
C SER A 19 7.79 -15.83 15.54
N GLY A 20 7.98 -15.36 16.76
CA GLY A 20 8.50 -16.14 17.88
C GLY A 20 7.41 -16.50 18.91
N ASN A 21 7.81 -16.87 20.13
CA ASN A 21 6.91 -17.17 21.26
C ASN A 21 6.12 -15.95 21.80
N SER A 22 6.04 -14.84 21.06
CA SER A 22 5.35 -13.64 21.50
C SER A 22 3.85 -13.70 21.17
N LYS A 23 3.01 -13.26 22.12
CA LYS A 23 1.54 -13.16 21.93
C LYS A 23 1.11 -12.20 20.80
N LYS A 24 1.97 -11.25 20.43
CA LYS A 24 1.68 -10.24 19.40
C LYS A 24 2.04 -10.77 18.02
N ARG A 25 1.18 -10.53 17.04
CA ARG A 25 1.44 -10.95 15.65
C ARG A 25 2.52 -10.05 14.99
N PRO A 26 3.42 -10.59 14.16
CA PRO A 26 4.51 -9.82 13.56
C PRO A 26 4.06 -8.66 12.69
N ASN A 27 2.99 -8.84 11.91
CA ASN A 27 2.46 -7.80 11.04
C ASN A 27 1.98 -6.56 11.83
N ILE A 28 1.31 -6.76 12.96
CA ILE A 28 0.87 -5.67 13.85
C ILE A 28 2.10 -4.95 14.43
N ALA A 29 3.08 -5.71 14.93
CA ALA A 29 4.31 -5.13 15.48
C ALA A 29 5.10 -4.32 14.42
N ALA A 30 5.14 -4.80 13.18
CA ALA A 30 5.79 -4.11 12.06
C ALA A 30 5.09 -2.78 11.73
N LEU A 31 3.75 -2.77 11.69
CA LEU A 31 2.96 -1.56 11.44
C LEU A 31 3.11 -0.52 12.57
N GLU A 32 3.10 -0.94 13.83
CA GLU A 32 3.36 -0.04 14.96
C GLU A 32 4.78 0.52 14.93
N ALA A 33 5.78 -0.32 14.62
CA ALA A 33 7.15 0.12 14.49
C ALA A 33 7.28 1.14 13.35
N ALA A 34 6.64 0.89 12.20
CA ALA A 34 6.61 1.83 11.08
C ALA A 34 6.01 3.19 11.49
N LEU A 35 4.88 3.19 12.22
CA LEU A 35 4.27 4.43 12.72
C LEU A 35 5.16 5.18 13.71
N LYS A 36 5.82 4.46 14.62
CA LYS A 36 6.75 5.07 15.58
C LYS A 36 7.96 5.65 14.87
N ILE A 37 8.57 4.91 13.94
CA ILE A 37 9.71 5.37 13.16
C ILE A 37 9.35 6.60 12.34
N SER A 38 8.21 6.58 11.62
CA SER A 38 7.75 7.73 10.81
C SER A 38 7.58 8.97 11.69
N LYS A 39 6.85 8.87 12.80
CA LYS A 39 6.60 10.01 13.69
C LYS A 39 7.87 10.53 14.35
N THR A 40 8.74 9.64 14.83
CA THR A 40 10.00 10.04 15.48
C THR A 40 10.91 10.74 14.48
N LEU A 41 11.05 10.21 13.27
CA LEU A 41 11.89 10.81 12.25
C LEU A 41 11.29 12.10 11.70
N GLU A 42 9.98 12.19 11.47
CA GLU A 42 9.31 13.44 11.08
C GLU A 42 9.58 14.56 12.10
N ASN A 43 9.54 14.26 13.40
CA ASN A 43 9.85 15.23 14.46
C ASN A 43 11.34 15.62 14.50
N CYS A 44 12.25 14.67 14.25
CA CYS A 44 13.68 14.95 14.22
C CYS A 44 14.11 15.72 12.97
N LEU A 45 13.42 15.52 11.85
CA LEU A 45 13.77 16.01 10.51
C LEU A 45 12.94 17.23 10.08
N LEU A 46 12.25 17.92 11.00
CA LEU A 46 11.39 19.08 10.71
C LEU A 46 12.08 20.19 9.88
N ASN A 47 13.41 20.28 9.95
CA ASN A 47 14.21 21.28 9.24
C ASN A 47 14.95 20.72 8.01
N GLU A 48 14.91 19.41 7.77
CA GLU A 48 15.61 18.76 6.67
C GLU A 48 14.64 18.36 5.56
N ARG A 49 15.06 18.46 4.30
CA ARG A 49 14.27 17.99 3.14
C ARG A 49 14.29 16.46 3.01
N VAL A 50 14.34 15.75 4.13
CA VAL A 50 14.44 14.29 4.19
C VAL A 50 13.05 13.73 4.42
N ARG A 51 12.62 12.87 3.49
CA ARG A 51 11.32 12.19 3.56
C ARG A 51 11.53 10.72 3.89
N VAL A 52 10.77 10.24 4.87
CA VAL A 52 10.77 8.83 5.25
C VAL A 52 9.68 8.08 4.48
N CYS A 53 10.06 6.99 3.83
CA CYS A 53 9.18 6.16 3.01
C CYS A 53 9.30 4.69 3.40
N ILE A 54 8.30 4.17 4.10
CA ILE A 54 8.30 2.83 4.69
C ILE A 54 7.35 1.94 3.90
N GLY A 55 7.85 0.79 3.42
CA GLY A 55 7.05 -0.28 2.83
C GLY A 55 6.96 -1.47 3.77
N VAL A 56 5.76 -1.94 4.06
CA VAL A 56 5.51 -3.09 4.95
C VAL A 56 4.85 -4.21 4.15
N SER A 57 5.47 -5.38 4.16
CA SER A 57 4.92 -6.60 3.55
C SER A 57 5.05 -7.76 4.54
N SER A 58 4.01 -8.59 4.61
CA SER A 58 3.91 -9.73 5.54
C SER A 58 3.51 -10.97 4.76
N GLY A 59 4.01 -12.13 5.19
CA GLY A 59 3.72 -13.41 4.55
C GLY A 59 4.64 -14.50 5.07
N LYS A 60 4.72 -15.61 4.34
CA LYS A 60 5.65 -16.69 4.67
C LYS A 60 6.98 -16.47 3.95
N THR A 61 8.07 -16.78 4.63
CA THR A 61 9.42 -16.63 4.10
C THR A 61 10.36 -17.60 4.80
N HIS A 62 11.49 -17.89 4.19
CA HIS A 62 12.52 -18.70 4.81
C HIS A 62 13.45 -17.82 5.63
N VAL A 63 13.62 -18.16 6.90
CA VAL A 63 14.49 -17.45 7.83
C VAL A 63 15.55 -18.40 8.34
N GLY A 64 16.82 -17.99 8.30
CA GLY A 64 17.91 -18.82 8.80
C GLY A 64 19.28 -18.23 8.55
N ASN A 65 20.30 -18.94 8.99
CA ASN A 65 21.69 -18.54 8.78
C ASN A 65 22.16 -18.94 7.38
N LEU A 66 22.49 -17.96 6.56
CA LEU A 66 23.10 -18.16 5.24
C LEU A 66 24.59 -17.88 5.30
N GLY A 67 25.36 -18.63 4.52
CA GLY A 67 26.79 -18.43 4.39
C GLY A 67 27.55 -19.74 4.36
N ASN A 68 28.86 -19.66 4.53
CA ASN A 68 29.74 -20.82 4.53
C ASN A 68 30.07 -21.25 5.97
N HIS A 69 31.05 -22.13 6.14
CA HIS A 69 31.46 -22.56 7.48
C HIS A 69 32.15 -21.45 8.29
N GLN A 70 32.79 -20.49 7.62
CA GLN A 70 33.59 -19.44 8.23
C GLN A 70 32.76 -18.18 8.58
N LEU A 71 31.72 -17.89 7.80
CA LEU A 71 30.84 -16.75 8.01
C LEU A 71 29.40 -17.17 7.75
N ARG A 72 28.55 -17.00 8.77
CA ARG A 72 27.11 -17.22 8.72
C ARG A 72 26.41 -15.94 9.14
N VAL A 73 25.43 -15.51 8.35
CA VAL A 73 24.64 -14.31 8.59
C VAL A 73 23.17 -14.69 8.65
N HIS A 74 22.51 -14.28 9.72
CA HIS A 74 21.06 -14.45 9.83
C HIS A 74 20.38 -13.67 8.72
N SER A 75 19.63 -14.36 7.88
CA SER A 75 19.08 -13.83 6.64
C SER A 75 17.65 -14.29 6.44
N ILE A 76 16.90 -13.48 5.71
CA ILE A 76 15.54 -13.77 5.28
C ILE A 76 15.55 -13.90 3.77
N VAL A 77 14.98 -14.98 3.26
CA VAL A 77 14.90 -15.28 1.82
C VAL A 77 13.44 -15.47 1.46
N GLY A 78 12.97 -14.59 0.57
CA GLY A 78 11.62 -14.68 0.06
C GLY A 78 11.16 -13.42 -0.65
N PRO A 79 9.93 -13.46 -1.20
CA PRO A 79 9.34 -12.37 -1.98
C PRO A 79 9.07 -11.12 -1.13
N LEU A 80 8.94 -11.26 0.20
CA LEU A 80 8.57 -10.17 1.10
C LEU A 80 9.55 -8.99 1.06
N ILE A 81 10.85 -9.25 0.90
CA ILE A 81 11.87 -8.18 0.82
C ILE A 81 11.69 -7.39 -0.48
N SER A 82 11.49 -8.09 -1.60
CA SER A 82 11.20 -7.48 -2.91
C SER A 82 9.92 -6.65 -2.85
N ASN A 83 8.86 -7.19 -2.25
CA ASN A 83 7.58 -6.53 -2.11
C ASN A 83 7.67 -5.28 -1.23
N ALA A 84 8.29 -5.37 -0.04
CA ALA A 84 8.49 -4.23 0.84
C ALA A 84 9.31 -3.12 0.15
N LYS A 85 10.32 -3.48 -0.63
CA LYS A 85 11.11 -2.53 -1.43
C LYS A 85 10.28 -1.85 -2.52
N LYS A 86 9.44 -2.59 -3.25
CA LYS A 86 8.50 -2.02 -4.24
C LYS A 86 7.52 -1.04 -3.58
N LEU A 87 7.01 -1.37 -2.39
CA LEU A 87 6.12 -0.49 -1.62
C LEU A 87 6.83 0.79 -1.13
N SER A 88 8.05 0.67 -0.61
CA SER A 88 8.86 1.84 -0.21
C SER A 88 9.15 2.74 -1.41
N ALA A 89 9.51 2.16 -2.55
CA ALA A 89 9.69 2.89 -3.79
C ALA A 89 8.39 3.62 -4.21
N LEU A 90 7.25 2.93 -4.23
CA LEU A 90 5.96 3.56 -4.54
C LEU A 90 5.63 4.71 -3.59
N CYS A 91 5.95 4.56 -2.30
CA CYS A 91 5.78 5.59 -1.29
C CYS A 91 6.56 6.87 -1.60
N GLN A 92 7.76 6.77 -2.19
CA GLN A 92 8.53 7.93 -2.64
C GLN A 92 7.80 8.70 -3.74
N ILE A 93 7.09 8.01 -4.64
CA ILE A 93 6.44 8.65 -5.79
C ILE A 93 5.07 9.23 -5.42
N ILE A 94 4.35 8.58 -4.50
CA ILE A 94 3.04 9.06 -4.05
C ILE A 94 3.24 10.07 -2.93
N ASN A 95 3.13 11.36 -3.24
CA ASN A 95 3.25 12.42 -2.23
C ASN A 95 2.13 12.31 -1.17
N GLY A 96 2.50 12.57 0.09
CA GLY A 96 1.58 12.56 1.23
C GLY A 96 1.36 11.18 1.87
N CYS A 97 2.10 10.16 1.44
CA CYS A 97 2.13 8.85 2.10
C CYS A 97 3.50 8.60 2.72
N SER A 98 3.56 8.17 3.98
CA SER A 98 4.82 7.78 4.64
C SER A 98 4.94 6.27 4.82
N ILE A 99 3.82 5.57 4.97
CA ILE A 99 3.78 4.12 5.24
C ILE A 99 2.80 3.43 4.29
N LEU A 100 3.31 2.57 3.42
CA LEU A 100 2.49 1.74 2.54
C LEU A 100 2.55 0.27 2.96
N ALA A 101 1.40 -0.40 2.94
CA ALA A 101 1.26 -1.82 3.23
C ALA A 101 0.48 -2.52 2.12
N ASP A 102 0.83 -3.78 1.84
CA ASP A 102 0.04 -4.63 0.95
C ASP A 102 -1.25 -5.15 1.62
N ALA A 103 -2.21 -5.58 0.80
CA ALA A 103 -3.47 -6.15 1.29
C ALA A 103 -3.24 -7.37 2.20
N ASN A 104 -2.19 -8.15 1.94
CA ASN A 104 -1.85 -9.33 2.73
C ASN A 104 -1.46 -8.97 4.18
N THR A 105 -0.69 -7.90 4.36
CA THR A 105 -0.30 -7.41 5.70
C THR A 105 -1.52 -7.01 6.53
N LEU A 106 -2.54 -6.43 5.89
CA LEU A 106 -3.75 -5.96 6.57
C LEU A 106 -4.81 -7.05 6.75
N SER A 107 -4.89 -8.03 5.85
CA SER A 107 -5.82 -9.15 5.95
C SER A 107 -5.39 -10.19 6.99
N MET A 108 -4.11 -10.21 7.38
CA MET A 108 -3.58 -11.09 8.40
C MET A 108 -4.03 -10.69 9.81
N GLY A 109 -5.08 -11.33 10.32
CA GLY A 109 -5.58 -11.11 11.68
C GLY A 109 -6.31 -9.79 11.85
N ASP A 110 -6.13 -9.16 13.02
CA ASP A 110 -6.91 -7.98 13.41
C ASP A 110 -6.27 -6.65 12.95
N ALA A 111 -5.29 -6.69 12.04
CA ALA A 111 -4.55 -5.51 11.60
C ALA A 111 -5.46 -4.45 10.97
N LYS A 112 -6.42 -4.83 10.12
CA LYS A 112 -7.39 -3.87 9.54
C LYS A 112 -8.24 -3.15 10.59
N GLN A 113 -8.46 -3.76 11.75
CA GLN A 113 -9.22 -3.14 12.85
C GLN A 113 -8.31 -2.29 13.76
N ALA A 114 -7.05 -2.68 13.91
CA ALA A 114 -6.07 -2.02 14.75
C ALA A 114 -5.50 -0.72 14.14
N PHE A 115 -5.63 -0.51 12.83
CA PHE A 115 -5.08 0.66 12.14
C PHE A 115 -6.12 1.35 11.27
N VAL A 116 -6.02 2.68 11.20
CA VAL A 116 -6.74 3.48 10.21
C VAL A 116 -5.95 3.46 8.92
N VAL A 117 -6.56 2.89 7.89
CA VAL A 117 -5.95 2.68 6.58
C VAL A 117 -6.82 3.28 5.48
N ARG A 118 -6.20 3.63 4.35
CA ARG A 118 -6.91 4.01 3.13
C ARG A 118 -6.27 3.33 1.92
N PRO A 119 -7.03 2.81 0.94
CA PRO A 119 -6.43 2.34 -0.30
C PRO A 119 -5.87 3.51 -1.09
N VAL A 120 -4.77 3.28 -1.81
CA VAL A 120 -4.07 4.33 -2.57
C VAL A 120 -3.78 3.89 -4.00
N GLU A 121 -3.39 2.63 -4.19
CA GLU A 121 -2.88 2.17 -5.47
C GLU A 121 -2.95 0.64 -5.59
N ARG A 122 -2.74 0.07 -6.79
CA ARG A 122 -2.55 -1.37 -7.00
C ARG A 122 -1.18 -1.67 -7.59
N LEU A 123 -0.53 -2.73 -7.10
CA LEU A 123 0.81 -3.14 -7.52
C LEU A 123 0.92 -4.67 -7.61
N VAL A 124 1.87 -5.16 -8.42
CA VAL A 124 2.16 -6.59 -8.51
C VAL A 124 3.08 -7.01 -7.37
N VAL A 125 2.50 -7.77 -6.45
CA VAL A 125 3.16 -8.32 -5.27
C VAL A 125 3.43 -9.81 -5.53
N GLU A 126 4.64 -10.26 -5.22
CA GLU A 126 5.01 -11.67 -5.35
C GLU A 126 4.46 -12.46 -4.16
N ASN A 127 3.80 -13.59 -4.42
CA ASN A 127 3.37 -14.52 -3.39
C ASN A 127 4.50 -15.48 -2.97
N ASP A 128 4.24 -16.35 -1.99
CA ASP A 128 5.20 -17.34 -1.47
C ASP A 128 5.79 -18.27 -2.57
N ALA A 129 5.10 -18.42 -3.71
CA ALA A 129 5.54 -19.20 -4.87
C ALA A 129 6.23 -18.35 -5.95
N PHE A 130 6.59 -17.09 -5.65
CA PHE A 130 7.17 -16.11 -6.57
C PHE A 130 6.29 -15.77 -7.79
N HIS A 131 4.98 -16.01 -7.69
CA HIS A 131 4.01 -15.57 -8.70
C HIS A 131 3.52 -14.16 -8.37
N GLY A 132 3.53 -13.29 -9.38
CA GLY A 132 3.03 -11.93 -9.26
C GLY A 132 1.50 -11.89 -9.25
N ILE A 133 0.93 -11.27 -8.22
CA ILE A 133 -0.51 -11.04 -8.05
C ILE A 133 -0.75 -9.54 -7.90
N VAL A 134 -1.76 -9.01 -8.60
CA VAL A 134 -2.17 -7.61 -8.43
C VAL A 134 -2.84 -7.47 -7.07
N SER A 135 -2.24 -6.67 -6.20
CA SER A 135 -2.70 -6.43 -4.83
C SER A 135 -2.94 -4.94 -4.60
N SER A 136 -4.01 -4.64 -3.86
CA SER A 136 -4.27 -3.29 -3.35
C SER A 136 -3.21 -2.89 -2.33
N VAL A 137 -2.76 -1.66 -2.45
CA VAL A 137 -1.80 -1.01 -1.57
C VAL A 137 -2.55 0.01 -0.73
N TYR A 138 -2.31 -0.05 0.57
CA TYR A 138 -2.96 0.80 1.55
C TYR A 138 -1.94 1.71 2.22
N HIS A 139 -2.33 2.95 2.43
CA HIS A 139 -1.61 3.88 3.29
C HIS A 139 -2.08 3.70 4.73
N VAL A 140 -1.12 3.49 5.62
CA VAL A 140 -1.34 3.31 7.05
C VAL A 140 -1.15 4.65 7.73
N ILE A 141 -2.22 5.21 8.29
CA ILE A 141 -2.26 6.59 8.77
C ILE A 141 -1.94 6.66 10.26
N LYS A 142 -2.65 5.87 11.07
CA LYS A 142 -2.51 5.86 12.52
C LYS A 142 -3.02 4.55 13.13
N GLU A 143 -2.62 4.30 14.37
CA GLU A 143 -3.29 3.31 15.22
C GLU A 143 -4.74 3.73 15.46
N ASN A 144 -5.64 2.76 15.42
CA ASN A 144 -7.04 2.92 15.79
C ASN A 144 -7.18 2.73 17.30
N ASN A 145 -6.62 3.65 18.08
CA ASN A 145 -6.75 3.65 19.54
C ASN A 145 -8.08 4.30 19.91
N VAL A 146 -9.05 3.46 20.28
CA VAL A 146 -10.28 3.88 20.93
C VAL A 146 -10.04 3.87 22.44
N GLU A 147 -9.77 5.05 23.01
CA GLU A 147 -9.78 5.20 24.47
C GLU A 147 -11.24 5.16 24.95
N LYS A 148 -11.57 4.11 25.71
CA LYS A 148 -12.96 3.78 26.09
C LYS A 148 -13.64 4.81 27.00
N ASP A 149 -12.88 5.71 27.60
CA ASP A 149 -13.39 6.66 28.60
C ASP A 149 -13.80 8.02 27.98
N GLU A 150 -13.67 8.17 26.67
CA GLU A 150 -13.86 9.44 25.96
C GLU A 150 -14.76 9.31 24.71
N TRP A 151 -16.02 8.91 24.95
CA TRP A 151 -17.03 8.67 23.91
C TRP A 151 -17.20 9.79 22.86
N MET A 152 -17.05 11.06 23.25
CA MET A 152 -17.12 12.21 22.33
C MET A 152 -15.94 12.25 21.35
N TYR A 153 -14.73 12.01 21.85
CA TYR A 153 -13.54 11.94 21.01
C TYR A 153 -13.55 10.70 20.12
N GLU A 154 -14.10 9.57 20.60
CA GLU A 154 -14.36 8.40 19.77
C GLU A 154 -15.30 8.73 18.60
N LEU A 155 -16.39 9.44 18.87
CA LEU A 155 -17.38 9.77 17.85
C LEU A 155 -16.83 10.75 16.80
N GLU A 156 -16.01 11.72 17.21
CA GLU A 156 -15.25 12.58 16.29
C GLU A 156 -14.22 11.81 15.48
N GLN A 157 -13.48 10.88 16.09
CA GLN A 157 -12.54 10.02 15.38
C GLN A 157 -13.25 9.10 14.39
N GLN A 158 -14.40 8.53 14.75
CA GLN A 158 -15.20 7.71 13.84
C GLN A 158 -15.73 8.52 12.66
N LYS A 159 -16.18 9.77 12.89
CA LYS A 159 -16.56 10.68 11.79
C LYS A 159 -15.36 11.03 10.90
N ALA A 160 -14.22 11.34 11.49
CA ALA A 160 -12.99 11.64 10.77
C ALA A 160 -12.44 10.43 9.99
N ASN A 161 -12.62 9.21 10.52
CA ASN A 161 -12.25 7.97 9.83
C ASN A 161 -13.32 7.54 8.80
N GLY A 162 -14.57 7.99 8.95
CA GLY A 162 -15.68 7.72 8.04
C GLY A 162 -15.38 8.13 6.61
N ARG A 163 -14.63 9.23 6.41
CA ARG A 163 -14.18 9.67 5.07
C ARG A 163 -13.36 8.62 4.32
N PHE A 164 -12.60 7.79 5.04
CA PHE A 164 -11.82 6.72 4.41
C PHE A 164 -12.68 5.54 4.00
N LYS A 165 -13.88 5.37 4.59
CA LYS A 165 -14.85 4.35 4.16
C LYS A 165 -15.49 4.70 2.82
N ASP A 166 -15.81 5.98 2.61
CA ASP A 166 -16.31 6.46 1.31
C ASP A 166 -15.22 6.30 0.23
N PHE A 167 -13.96 6.55 0.60
CA PHE A 167 -12.83 6.31 -0.29
C PHE A 167 -12.62 4.82 -0.60
N GLU A 168 -12.73 3.97 0.43
CA GLU A 168 -12.60 2.51 0.28
C GLU A 168 -13.72 1.93 -0.57
N SER A 169 -14.95 2.42 -0.44
CA SER A 169 -16.08 1.98 -1.27
C SER A 169 -15.86 2.34 -2.75
N ALA A 170 -15.41 3.56 -3.04
CA ALA A 170 -15.05 3.98 -4.39
C ALA A 170 -13.86 3.19 -4.97
N PHE A 171 -12.93 2.74 -4.13
CA PHE A 171 -11.79 1.93 -4.58
C PHE A 171 -12.12 0.44 -4.78
N SER A 172 -13.16 -0.07 -4.11
CA SER A 172 -13.54 -1.48 -4.14
C SER A 172 -13.85 -2.02 -5.53
N ILE A 173 -14.15 -1.16 -6.50
CA ILE A 173 -14.42 -1.53 -7.89
C ILE A 173 -13.25 -2.27 -8.55
N PHE A 174 -12.01 -2.02 -8.11
CA PHE A 174 -10.83 -2.68 -8.65
C PHE A 174 -10.64 -4.10 -8.10
N GLU A 175 -11.31 -4.45 -7.01
CA GLU A 175 -11.22 -5.75 -6.34
C GLU A 175 -12.32 -6.72 -6.80
N GLN A 176 -13.30 -6.23 -7.57
CA GLN A 176 -14.42 -7.03 -8.06
C GLN A 176 -14.02 -7.84 -9.29
N SER A 177 -13.80 -9.14 -9.10
CA SER A 177 -13.72 -10.09 -10.20
C SER A 177 -15.12 -10.33 -10.79
N SER A 178 -15.21 -10.47 -12.13
CA SER A 178 -16.42 -10.90 -12.86
C SER A 178 -17.64 -9.96 -12.84
N ILE A 179 -17.45 -8.69 -13.16
CA ILE A 179 -18.56 -7.77 -13.49
C ILE A 179 -18.71 -7.64 -15.01
N THR A 180 -19.94 -7.47 -15.50
CA THR A 180 -20.20 -7.15 -16.91
C THR A 180 -19.72 -5.74 -17.21
N ASP A 181 -19.41 -5.44 -18.48
CA ASP A 181 -18.88 -4.13 -18.87
C ASP A 181 -19.87 -2.98 -18.62
N ASP A 182 -21.17 -3.22 -18.79
CA ASP A 182 -22.20 -2.22 -18.48
C ASP A 182 -22.22 -1.85 -16.99
N VAL A 183 -22.19 -2.88 -16.12
CA VAL A 183 -22.14 -2.69 -14.66
C VAL A 183 -20.80 -2.06 -14.24
N ALA A 184 -19.71 -2.40 -14.92
CA ALA A 184 -18.41 -1.81 -14.69
C ALA A 184 -18.41 -0.30 -14.95
N LEU A 185 -19.02 0.14 -16.05
CA LEU A 185 -19.13 1.57 -16.40
C LEU A 185 -19.97 2.33 -15.38
N GLU A 186 -21.12 1.78 -14.97
CA GLU A 186 -21.96 2.38 -13.94
C GLU A 186 -21.20 2.58 -12.63
N LYS A 187 -20.47 1.55 -12.18
CA LYS A 187 -19.66 1.60 -10.95
C LYS A 187 -18.47 2.56 -11.05
N ILE A 188 -17.87 2.70 -12.24
CA ILE A 188 -16.83 3.72 -12.45
C ILE A 188 -17.41 5.12 -12.27
N HIS A 189 -18.55 5.42 -12.88
CA HIS A 189 -19.20 6.74 -12.73
C HIS A 189 -19.61 7.01 -11.28
N GLU A 190 -20.14 6.01 -10.58
CA GLU A 190 -20.45 6.12 -9.15
C GLU A 190 -19.18 6.42 -8.33
N SER A 191 -18.09 5.69 -8.58
CA SER A 191 -16.81 5.89 -7.90
C SER A 191 -16.21 7.26 -8.19
N GLN A 192 -16.26 7.74 -9.45
CA GLN A 192 -15.83 9.09 -9.82
C GLN A 192 -16.61 10.16 -9.06
N LYS A 193 -17.94 10.01 -8.94
CA LYS A 193 -18.78 10.94 -8.18
C LYS A 193 -18.42 10.96 -6.69
N ILE A 194 -18.20 9.79 -6.09
CA ILE A 194 -17.78 9.69 -4.68
C ILE A 194 -16.42 10.38 -4.49
N LEU A 195 -15.44 10.13 -5.36
CA LEU A 195 -14.09 10.71 -5.29
C LEU A 195 -14.09 12.23 -5.52
N GLN A 196 -14.92 12.74 -6.44
CA GLN A 196 -15.10 14.18 -6.65
C GLN A 196 -15.71 14.85 -5.41
N ASN A 197 -16.76 14.27 -4.83
CA ASN A 197 -17.33 14.77 -3.58
C ASN A 197 -16.34 14.70 -2.41
N HIS A 198 -15.45 13.70 -2.40
CA HIS A 198 -14.38 13.59 -1.40
C HIS A 198 -13.36 14.73 -1.55
N LEU A 199 -12.96 15.07 -2.78
CA LEU A 199 -12.05 16.18 -3.06
C LEU A 199 -12.61 17.54 -2.59
N GLU A 200 -13.91 17.77 -2.79
CA GLU A 200 -14.56 19.01 -2.34
C GLU A 200 -14.54 19.14 -0.81
N LYS A 201 -14.68 18.01 -0.10
CA LYS A 201 -14.69 17.97 1.37
C LYS A 201 -13.29 17.93 1.99
N TYR A 202 -12.32 17.33 1.31
CA TYR A 202 -10.97 17.04 1.82
C TYR A 202 -9.89 17.39 0.77
N PRO A 203 -9.61 18.70 0.55
CA PRO A 203 -8.63 19.14 -0.43
C PRO A 203 -7.20 18.70 -0.12
N GLU A 204 -6.88 18.29 1.10
CA GLU A 204 -5.57 17.74 1.47
C GLU A 204 -5.27 16.41 0.75
N ASP A 205 -6.31 15.67 0.33
CA ASP A 205 -6.18 14.40 -0.37
C ASP A 205 -6.06 14.54 -1.89
N THR A 206 -5.94 15.78 -2.39
CA THR A 206 -5.95 16.12 -3.82
C THR A 206 -5.05 15.24 -4.68
N PHE A 207 -3.83 14.98 -4.24
CA PHE A 207 -2.87 14.22 -5.03
C PHE A 207 -3.29 12.76 -5.24
N THR A 208 -3.72 12.09 -4.16
CA THR A 208 -4.09 10.66 -4.22
C THR A 208 -5.41 10.48 -4.98
N THR A 209 -6.39 11.32 -4.69
CA THR A 209 -7.71 11.22 -5.30
C THR A 209 -7.68 11.56 -6.80
N ASN A 210 -6.97 12.62 -7.20
CA ASN A 210 -6.82 12.96 -8.63
C ASN A 210 -6.09 11.88 -9.41
N ARG A 211 -5.16 11.18 -8.78
CA ARG A 211 -4.47 10.06 -9.42
C ARG A 211 -5.44 8.93 -9.75
N ILE A 212 -6.29 8.52 -8.80
CA ILE A 212 -7.31 7.49 -9.03
C ILE A 212 -8.34 7.95 -10.04
N LEU A 213 -8.78 9.21 -9.99
CA LEU A 213 -9.70 9.78 -10.99
C LEU A 213 -9.11 9.67 -12.41
N LYS A 214 -7.85 10.05 -12.61
CA LYS A 214 -7.16 9.91 -13.90
C LYS A 214 -7.09 8.47 -14.40
N VAL A 215 -6.92 7.52 -13.48
CA VAL A 215 -6.92 6.09 -13.82
C VAL A 215 -8.31 5.67 -14.31
N LEU A 216 -9.36 6.06 -13.60
CA LEU A 216 -10.74 5.76 -13.98
C LEU A 216 -11.10 6.41 -15.33
N GLU A 217 -10.70 7.65 -15.56
CA GLU A 217 -10.83 8.34 -16.86
C GLU A 217 -10.10 7.57 -17.97
N THR A 218 -8.86 7.16 -17.72
CA THR A 218 -8.07 6.38 -18.70
C THR A 218 -8.74 5.05 -19.04
N ILE A 219 -9.33 4.37 -18.05
CA ILE A 219 -10.07 3.12 -18.25
C ILE A 219 -11.34 3.37 -19.07
N CYS A 220 -12.09 4.44 -18.77
CA CYS A 220 -13.27 4.84 -19.54
C CYS A 220 -12.94 5.25 -20.98
N ASP A 221 -11.80 5.90 -21.22
CA ASP A 221 -11.42 6.30 -22.57
C ASP A 221 -10.89 5.13 -23.40
N ARG A 222 -10.23 4.15 -22.77
CA ARG A 222 -9.87 2.89 -23.41
C ARG A 222 -11.09 2.03 -23.71
N SER A 223 -12.07 1.98 -22.80
CA SER A 223 -13.28 1.18 -23.04
C SER A 223 -14.08 1.65 -24.25
N LYS A 224 -14.17 2.96 -24.49
CA LYS A 224 -14.78 3.51 -25.72
C LYS A 224 -14.10 3.03 -27.00
N ARG A 225 -12.84 2.60 -26.94
CA ARG A 225 -12.04 2.16 -28.10
C ARG A 225 -12.00 0.63 -28.23
N GLU A 226 -11.91 -0.10 -27.12
CA GLU A 226 -11.60 -1.54 -27.11
C GLU A 226 -12.73 -2.42 -26.53
N GLY A 227 -13.72 -1.84 -25.85
CA GLY A 227 -14.93 -2.56 -25.39
C GLY A 227 -14.73 -3.57 -24.27
N ARG A 228 -13.67 -3.47 -23.44
CA ARG A 228 -13.35 -4.42 -22.35
C ARG A 228 -13.04 -3.72 -21.02
N VAL A 229 -14.05 -3.11 -20.41
CA VAL A 229 -13.91 -2.26 -19.21
C VAL A 229 -13.57 -3.10 -17.98
N SER A 230 -14.28 -4.21 -17.81
CA SER A 230 -14.14 -5.15 -16.68
C SER A 230 -12.73 -5.73 -16.59
N HIS A 231 -12.14 -6.08 -17.74
CA HIS A 231 -10.77 -6.54 -17.81
C HIS A 231 -9.78 -5.42 -17.48
N ALA A 232 -10.01 -4.22 -17.99
CA ALA A 232 -9.15 -3.06 -17.69
C ALA A 232 -9.14 -2.70 -16.20
N LEU A 233 -10.30 -2.78 -15.52
CA LEU A 233 -10.40 -2.56 -14.07
C LEU A 233 -9.64 -3.64 -13.28
N SER A 234 -9.85 -4.91 -13.61
CA SER A 234 -9.23 -6.02 -12.85
C SER A 234 -7.72 -6.10 -13.06
N SER A 235 -7.23 -5.79 -14.26
CA SER A 235 -5.81 -5.80 -14.63
C SER A 235 -5.04 -4.53 -14.27
N TYR A 236 -5.73 -3.45 -13.86
CA TYR A 236 -5.10 -2.19 -13.50
C TYR A 236 -4.00 -2.37 -12.44
N ARG A 237 -2.80 -1.93 -12.78
CA ARG A 237 -1.64 -1.91 -11.89
C ARG A 237 -0.71 -0.73 -12.18
N THR A 238 -0.06 -0.23 -11.14
CA THR A 238 1.08 0.68 -11.28
C THR A 238 2.37 -0.11 -11.40
N VAL A 239 3.17 0.21 -12.42
CA VAL A 239 4.52 -0.33 -12.59
C VAL A 239 5.54 0.75 -12.30
N VAL A 240 6.42 0.44 -11.34
CA VAL A 240 7.55 1.28 -10.97
C VAL A 240 8.75 0.85 -11.81
N LYS A 241 9.06 1.58 -12.89
CA LYS A 241 10.26 1.33 -13.69
C LYS A 241 11.44 2.11 -13.12
N LYS A 242 12.54 1.42 -12.84
CA LYS A 242 13.83 2.06 -12.56
C LYS A 242 14.45 2.47 -13.89
N SER A 243 14.58 3.77 -14.13
CA SER A 243 15.42 4.26 -15.22
C SER A 243 16.90 4.14 -14.83
N PHE A 244 17.78 3.90 -15.82
CA PHE A 244 19.23 3.83 -15.62
C PHE A 244 19.85 5.20 -15.25
N GLU A 245 19.10 6.29 -15.42
CA GLU A 245 19.49 7.64 -15.02
C GLU A 245 19.16 7.87 -13.54
N GLY A 246 20.00 7.31 -12.68
CA GLY A 246 20.20 7.69 -11.27
C GLY A 246 18.97 8.13 -10.46
N VAL A 247 18.39 7.20 -9.69
CA VAL A 247 17.64 7.37 -8.41
C VAL A 247 16.48 8.40 -8.36
N THR A 248 16.26 9.23 -9.38
CA THR A 248 15.41 10.43 -9.28
C THR A 248 14.21 10.40 -10.23
N ASN A 249 14.23 9.56 -11.27
CA ASN A 249 13.11 9.42 -12.20
C ASN A 249 12.55 8.00 -12.19
N MET A 250 11.72 7.72 -11.18
CA MET A 250 10.78 6.59 -11.25
C MET A 250 9.58 7.01 -12.09
N SER A 251 9.52 6.53 -13.34
CA SER A 251 8.36 6.77 -14.19
C SER A 251 7.20 5.91 -13.71
N ASN A 252 6.16 6.55 -13.17
CA ASN A 252 4.87 5.92 -12.90
C ASN A 252 4.18 5.63 -14.22
N LEU A 253 4.21 4.38 -14.67
CA LEU A 253 3.38 3.93 -15.78
C LEU A 253 2.18 3.18 -15.21
N VAL A 254 1.00 3.70 -15.52
CA VAL A 254 -0.25 2.96 -15.36
C VAL A 254 -0.26 1.92 -16.47
N GLU A 255 -0.07 0.65 -16.10
CA GLU A 255 -0.21 -0.46 -17.02
C GLU A 255 -1.59 -1.09 -16.81
N ILE A 256 -2.31 -1.20 -17.91
CA ILE A 256 -3.55 -1.96 -18.04
C ILE A 256 -3.21 -3.03 -19.04
N ASP A 257 -3.19 -4.29 -18.59
CA ASP A 257 -2.84 -5.41 -19.44
C ASP A 257 -3.93 -5.56 -20.52
N SER A 258 -3.52 -5.47 -21.79
CA SER A 258 -4.40 -5.67 -22.95
C SER A 258 -4.21 -7.07 -23.56
N ALA A 259 -3.34 -7.89 -22.98
CA ALA A 259 -3.01 -9.22 -23.47
C ALA A 259 -4.05 -10.26 -23.04
N SER A 260 -4.69 -10.84 -24.05
CA SER A 260 -5.56 -12.00 -24.03
C SER A 260 -4.96 -13.18 -23.27
N PHE A 261 -5.75 -13.76 -22.36
CA PHE A 261 -5.79 -15.22 -22.24
C PHE A 261 -6.49 -15.73 -23.51
N GLU A 262 -5.70 -16.19 -24.48
CA GLU A 262 -6.15 -17.25 -25.40
C GLU A 262 -6.00 -18.60 -24.70
#